data_AF-A0A537SET8-F1
#
_entry.id   AF-A0A537SET8-F1
#
_cell.length_a   1.000
_cell.length_b   1.000
_cell.length_c   1.000
_cell.angle_alpha   90.00
_cell.angle_beta   90.00
_cell.angle_gamma   90.00
#
_symmetry.space_group_name_H-M   'P 1'
#
loop_
_entity.id
_entity.type
_entity.pdbx_description
1 polymer ?
#
loop_
_entity_poly.entity_id
_entity_poly.type
_entity_poly.pdbx_seq_one_letter_code
_entity_poly.pdbx_strand_id
1 'polypeptide(L)'
;EGQPIELRQAINDARGEISELLAKAINRGALDEELSAHDKERMLSFLQHYGDLSPDLRYEGSTRSGYKTLPGPAEEAGVRRDPVRLGVLLDADMWAAMLFEESFAQQATMFQPVGGMDRIAQAFAQELGRVVRPGSEVTAIRRTNDGVRISFVDKQTGRHDAIEAAYCIVTIPLKVLQGIECDFSPAYRAAIRDVDYANAVKMAWQSRRFWEADEHIYGGISWTAGPTTQLWYPSDRLFSDKGILLGAYAIGGQADELASRPLPEQFDMSRAAIEGLHPGRSRELEKPMAVAWSKMPYSLGFAARFGNSQETQYSLLNTPDGPFYFAGEHLSRIGPWQEGAILSAWRAANMIDKHRRVTNVTKANP
;
A
#
# COMPACT_ATOMS: atom_id res chain seq x y z
N GLU A 1 -26.40 9.34 8.87
CA GLU A 1 -27.04 10.27 7.92
C GLU A 1 -26.16 10.57 6.69
N GLY A 2 -25.17 9.73 6.39
CA GLY A 2 -24.33 9.89 5.17
C GLY A 2 -23.38 11.09 5.17
N GLN A 3 -23.21 11.77 6.31
CA GLN A 3 -22.28 12.89 6.45
C GLN A 3 -20.87 12.38 6.75
N PRO A 4 -19.81 13.02 6.22
CA PRO A 4 -18.43 12.67 6.52
C PRO A 4 -18.12 12.91 8.01
N ILE A 5 -17.30 12.02 8.58
CA ILE A 5 -16.80 12.12 9.96
C ILE A 5 -15.28 12.23 9.88
N GLU A 6 -14.71 13.22 10.58
CA GLU A 6 -13.25 13.32 10.67
C GLU A 6 -12.69 12.11 11.43
N LEU A 7 -11.60 11.55 10.91
CA LEU A 7 -11.00 10.35 11.50
C LEU A 7 -10.57 10.55 12.96
N ARG A 8 -10.10 11.77 13.31
CA ARG A 8 -9.77 12.13 14.70
C ARG A 8 -10.99 11.99 15.62
N GLN A 9 -12.17 12.35 15.14
CA GLN A 9 -13.41 12.27 15.92
C GLN A 9 -13.82 10.80 16.06
N ALA A 10 -13.87 10.06 14.95
CA ALA A 10 -14.22 8.64 14.99
C ALA A 10 -13.34 7.84 15.96
N ILE A 11 -12.02 8.04 15.90
CA ILE A 11 -11.06 7.34 16.78
C ILE A 11 -11.28 7.70 18.26
N ASN A 12 -11.37 8.99 18.59
CA ASN A 12 -11.44 9.41 19.99
C ASN A 12 -12.82 9.16 20.60
N ASP A 13 -13.90 9.29 19.83
CA ASP A 13 -15.24 8.95 20.27
C ASP A 13 -15.36 7.43 20.48
N ALA A 14 -14.76 6.60 19.62
CA ALA A 14 -14.73 5.15 19.82
C ALA A 14 -13.98 4.75 21.09
N ARG A 15 -12.81 5.38 21.35
CA ARG A 15 -12.07 5.18 22.60
C ARG A 15 -12.90 5.55 23.82
N GLY A 16 -13.62 6.67 23.78
CA GLY A 16 -14.48 7.14 24.87
C GLY A 16 -15.64 6.18 25.16
N GLU A 17 -16.44 5.88 24.13
CA GLU A 17 -17.60 4.98 24.25
C GLU A 17 -17.21 3.59 24.74
N ILE A 18 -16.15 3.00 24.19
CA ILE A 18 -15.65 1.68 24.61
C ILE A 18 -15.12 1.73 26.06
N SER A 19 -14.42 2.80 26.44
CA SER A 19 -13.89 2.95 27.79
C SER A 19 -15.00 3.10 28.83
N GLU A 20 -16.06 3.85 28.53
CA GLU A 20 -17.23 3.95 29.40
C GLU A 20 -17.92 2.58 29.57
N LEU A 21 -18.11 1.83 28.48
CA LEU A 21 -18.71 0.50 28.56
C LEU A 21 -17.87 -0.47 29.40
N LEU A 22 -16.55 -0.48 29.23
CA LEU A 22 -15.66 -1.32 30.01
C LEU A 22 -15.63 -0.89 31.49
N ALA A 23 -15.63 0.41 31.78
CA ALA A 23 -15.73 0.93 33.14
C ALA A 23 -17.04 0.51 33.83
N LYS A 24 -18.17 0.54 33.11
CA LYS A 24 -19.46 0.02 33.59
C LYS A 24 -19.41 -1.48 33.88
N ALA A 25 -18.76 -2.27 33.02
CA ALA A 25 -18.61 -3.71 33.24
C ALA A 25 -17.78 -4.00 34.49
N ILE A 26 -16.64 -3.32 34.67
CA ILE A 26 -15.78 -3.44 35.86
C ILE A 26 -16.54 -3.07 37.13
N ASN A 27 -17.25 -1.93 37.15
CA ASN A 27 -18.00 -1.48 38.32
C ASN A 27 -19.20 -2.39 38.68
N ARG A 28 -19.70 -3.17 37.72
CA ARG A 28 -20.76 -4.17 37.93
C ARG A 28 -20.22 -5.53 38.39
N GLY A 29 -18.90 -5.65 38.52
CA GLY A 29 -18.25 -6.89 38.93
C GLY A 29 -18.14 -7.94 37.80
N ALA A 30 -18.30 -7.54 36.54
CA ALA A 30 -18.32 -8.47 35.41
C ALA A 30 -16.94 -9.03 35.03
N LEU A 31 -15.86 -8.50 35.63
CA LEU A 31 -14.47 -8.89 35.38
C LEU A 31 -13.73 -9.26 36.68
N ASP A 32 -14.47 -9.75 37.68
CA ASP A 32 -13.95 -10.06 39.02
C ASP A 32 -13.09 -11.32 39.06
N GLU A 33 -13.27 -12.20 38.08
CA GLU A 33 -12.46 -13.40 37.93
C GLU A 33 -11.10 -13.07 37.29
N GLU A 34 -11.02 -12.02 36.47
CA GLU A 34 -9.82 -11.61 35.74
C GLU A 34 -9.03 -10.49 36.44
N LEU A 35 -9.70 -9.62 37.21
CA LEU A 35 -9.10 -8.42 37.80
C LEU A 35 -9.16 -8.43 39.32
N SER A 36 -8.01 -8.33 39.98
CA SER A 36 -7.95 -8.04 41.41
C SER A 36 -8.54 -6.66 41.72
N ALA A 37 -8.88 -6.40 42.99
CA ALA A 37 -9.35 -5.07 43.41
C ALA A 37 -8.38 -3.95 43.00
N HIS A 38 -7.08 -4.21 43.13
CA HIS A 38 -6.05 -3.25 42.72
C HIS A 38 -5.98 -3.07 41.19
N ASP A 39 -6.16 -4.15 40.41
CA ASP A 39 -6.19 -4.05 38.95
C ASP A 39 -7.39 -3.28 38.44
N LYS A 40 -8.55 -3.42 39.10
CA LYS A 40 -9.74 -2.62 38.79
C LYS A 40 -9.47 -1.13 38.96
N GLU A 41 -8.88 -0.71 40.08
CA GLU A 41 -8.53 0.69 40.33
C GLU A 41 -7.60 1.25 39.24
N ARG A 42 -6.54 0.48 38.89
CA ARG A 42 -5.59 0.88 37.83
C ARG A 42 -6.25 0.95 36.46
N MET A 43 -7.10 -0.03 36.13
CA MET A 43 -7.81 -0.08 34.86
C MET A 43 -8.79 1.09 34.75
N LEU A 44 -9.60 1.36 35.78
CA LEU A 44 -10.54 2.49 35.77
C LEU A 44 -9.82 3.84 35.61
N SER A 45 -8.68 4.01 36.30
CA SER A 45 -7.83 5.19 36.12
C SER A 45 -7.28 5.29 34.69
N PHE A 46 -6.79 4.18 34.12
CA PHE A 46 -6.36 4.15 32.72
C PHE A 46 -7.50 4.51 31.76
N LEU A 47 -8.69 3.91 31.92
CA LEU A 47 -9.85 4.15 31.05
C LEU A 47 -10.32 5.61 31.12
N GLN A 48 -10.25 6.24 32.29
CA GLN A 48 -10.55 7.65 32.43
C GLN A 48 -9.63 8.52 31.55
N HIS A 49 -8.33 8.23 31.53
CA HIS A 49 -7.37 8.96 30.71
C HIS A 49 -7.44 8.57 29.22
N TYR A 50 -7.55 7.27 28.93
CA TYR A 50 -7.57 6.73 27.57
C TYR A 50 -8.82 7.15 26.80
N GLY A 51 -10.00 7.01 27.43
CA GLY A 51 -11.29 7.38 26.87
C GLY A 51 -11.71 8.83 27.07
N ASP A 52 -10.93 9.63 27.82
CA ASP A 52 -11.30 11.01 28.19
C ASP A 52 -12.65 11.07 28.94
N LEU A 53 -12.81 10.18 29.92
CA LEU A 53 -14.05 10.08 30.71
C LEU A 53 -14.10 11.13 31.81
N SER A 54 -15.31 11.55 32.18
CA SER A 54 -15.58 12.38 33.36
C SER A 54 -15.15 11.69 34.67
N PRO A 55 -15.11 12.40 35.81
CA PRO A 55 -14.92 11.81 37.13
C PRO A 55 -15.89 10.66 37.45
N ASP A 56 -17.10 10.70 36.90
CA ASP A 56 -18.12 9.66 37.06
C ASP A 56 -18.00 8.53 36.00
N LEU A 57 -16.88 8.48 35.27
CA LEU A 57 -16.56 7.48 34.25
C LEU A 57 -17.57 7.44 33.09
N ARG A 58 -18.12 8.61 32.74
CA ARG A 58 -19.00 8.81 31.58
C ARG A 58 -18.27 9.54 30.46
N TYR A 59 -18.50 9.12 29.22
CA TYR A 59 -18.02 9.79 28.04
C TYR A 59 -19.03 10.87 27.61
N GLU A 60 -18.58 12.13 27.64
CA GLU A 60 -19.41 13.30 27.34
C GLU A 60 -18.90 14.07 26.12
N GLY A 61 -17.96 13.47 25.38
CA GLY A 61 -17.25 14.10 24.28
C GLY A 61 -15.88 14.63 24.69
N SER A 62 -14.97 14.64 23.73
CA SER A 62 -13.56 14.98 23.94
C SER A 62 -13.11 16.18 23.11
N THR A 63 -12.20 16.98 23.66
CA THR A 63 -11.47 17.97 22.85
C THR A 63 -10.56 17.31 21.81
N ARG A 64 -10.14 16.06 22.05
CA ARG A 64 -9.35 15.25 21.10
C ARG A 64 -10.10 14.98 19.79
N SER A 65 -11.43 14.96 19.86
CA SER A 65 -12.32 14.77 18.73
C SER A 65 -12.46 16.02 17.85
N GLY A 66 -11.97 17.17 18.31
CA GLY A 66 -12.05 18.46 17.60
C GLY A 66 -13.26 19.30 18.00
N TYR A 67 -13.49 20.37 17.25
CA TYR A 67 -14.46 21.43 17.57
C TYR A 67 -15.39 21.73 16.40
N LYS A 68 -16.64 22.08 16.69
CA LYS A 68 -17.56 22.73 15.74
C LYS A 68 -17.14 24.18 15.48
N THR A 69 -16.68 24.84 16.54
CA THR A 69 -16.11 26.20 16.50
C THR A 69 -14.82 26.17 17.29
N LEU A 70 -13.69 26.45 16.64
CA LEU A 70 -12.39 26.46 17.29
C LEU A 70 -12.36 27.50 18.42
N PRO A 71 -11.64 27.23 19.52
CA PRO A 71 -11.37 28.24 20.53
C PRO A 71 -10.56 29.39 19.94
N GLY A 72 -10.85 30.61 20.41
CA GLY A 72 -10.26 31.86 19.95
C GLY A 72 -9.72 32.71 21.11
N PRO A 73 -9.48 34.02 20.89
CA PRO A 73 -9.02 34.92 21.94
C PRO A 73 -10.10 35.19 23.01
N ALA A 74 -9.66 35.58 24.20
CA ALA A 74 -10.51 36.01 25.31
C ALA A 74 -11.57 34.96 25.71
N GLU A 75 -12.86 35.32 25.73
CA GLU A 75 -13.96 34.45 26.16
C GLU A 75 -14.40 33.41 25.11
N GLU A 76 -13.72 33.33 23.96
CA GLU A 76 -14.03 32.38 22.89
C GLU A 76 -13.53 30.97 23.23
N ALA A 77 -14.21 30.29 24.16
CA ALA A 77 -13.86 28.92 24.59
C ALA A 77 -14.01 27.84 23.49
N GLY A 78 -14.64 28.18 22.36
CA GLY A 78 -14.99 27.26 21.29
C GLY A 78 -16.17 26.34 21.66
N VAL A 79 -16.64 25.59 20.69
CA VAL A 79 -17.75 24.63 20.85
C VAL A 79 -17.25 23.25 20.45
N ARG A 80 -17.23 22.31 21.41
CA ARG A 80 -16.85 20.92 21.16
C ARG A 80 -17.80 20.26 20.16
N ARG A 81 -17.32 19.23 19.48
CA ARG A 81 -18.19 18.36 18.70
C ARG A 81 -19.08 17.54 19.62
N ASP A 82 -20.28 17.24 19.15
CA ASP A 82 -21.13 16.26 19.84
C ASP A 82 -20.53 14.87 19.59
N PRO A 83 -20.51 13.98 20.60
CA PRO A 83 -20.04 12.62 20.42
C PRO A 83 -20.78 11.88 19.30
N VAL A 84 -20.04 11.16 18.45
CA VAL A 84 -20.62 10.20 17.54
C VAL A 84 -21.15 9.03 18.36
N ARG A 85 -22.43 8.71 18.21
CA ARG A 85 -23.06 7.60 18.93
C ARG A 85 -22.36 6.28 18.60
N LEU A 86 -22.13 5.45 19.62
CA LEU A 86 -21.50 4.13 19.48
C LEU A 86 -22.06 3.27 18.34
N GLY A 87 -23.39 3.26 18.13
CA GLY A 87 -24.00 2.48 17.05
C GLY A 87 -23.53 2.84 15.64
N VAL A 88 -23.08 4.09 15.42
CA VAL A 88 -22.45 4.51 14.16
C VAL A 88 -20.99 4.05 14.12
N LEU A 89 -20.26 4.16 15.23
CA LEU A 89 -18.85 3.76 15.32
C LEU A 89 -18.64 2.24 15.17
N LEU A 90 -19.67 1.45 15.47
CA LEU A 90 -19.68 0.01 15.26
C LEU A 90 -19.93 -0.39 13.79
N ASP A 91 -20.15 0.56 12.89
CA ASP A 91 -20.24 0.28 11.46
C ASP A 91 -18.88 -0.22 10.93
N ALA A 92 -18.88 -1.42 10.34
CA ALA A 92 -17.67 -2.08 9.86
C ALA A 92 -16.95 -1.29 8.77
N ASP A 93 -17.68 -0.47 8.00
CA ASP A 93 -17.09 0.40 6.98
C ASP A 93 -16.18 1.49 7.57
N MET A 94 -16.31 1.78 8.88
CA MET A 94 -15.44 2.74 9.58
C MET A 94 -14.16 2.13 10.14
N TRP A 95 -14.11 0.80 10.34
CA TRP A 95 -13.02 0.17 11.09
C TRP A 95 -11.69 0.21 10.35
N ALA A 96 -11.73 0.03 9.02
CA ALA A 96 -10.54 0.14 8.19
C ALA A 96 -9.87 1.52 8.38
N ALA A 97 -10.67 2.59 8.44
CA ALA A 97 -10.16 3.93 8.67
C ALA A 97 -9.56 4.09 10.07
N MET A 98 -10.29 3.67 11.11
CA MET A 98 -9.88 3.86 12.51
C MET A 98 -8.64 3.06 12.90
N LEU A 99 -8.43 1.90 12.28
CA LEU A 99 -7.36 0.96 12.65
C LEU A 99 -6.19 0.95 11.66
N PHE A 100 -6.25 1.73 10.58
CA PHE A 100 -5.24 1.72 9.52
C PHE A 100 -3.82 1.98 10.05
N GLU A 101 -3.67 3.00 10.88
CA GLU A 101 -2.38 3.42 11.44
C GLU A 101 -1.86 2.49 12.55
N GLU A 102 -2.64 1.50 12.99
CA GLU A 102 -2.15 0.46 13.91
C GLU A 102 -1.32 -0.59 13.17
N SER A 103 -1.46 -0.69 11.85
CA SER A 103 -0.67 -1.61 11.01
C SER A 103 0.80 -1.19 10.98
N PHE A 104 1.71 -2.13 11.29
CA PHE A 104 3.16 -1.89 11.37
C PHE A 104 3.73 -1.12 10.18
N ALA A 105 3.29 -1.44 8.95
CA ALA A 105 3.82 -0.81 7.74
C ALA A 105 3.14 0.52 7.36
N GLN A 106 2.16 0.98 8.15
CA GLN A 106 1.40 2.22 7.93
C GLN A 106 1.56 3.22 9.07
N GLN A 107 2.25 2.84 10.16
CA GLN A 107 2.52 3.70 11.30
C GLN A 107 3.35 4.93 10.89
N ALA A 108 2.98 6.09 11.41
CA ALA A 108 3.79 7.29 11.27
C ALA A 108 5.12 7.15 12.03
N THR A 109 6.22 7.75 11.58
CA THR A 109 6.32 8.64 10.42
C THR A 109 6.64 7.89 9.12
N MET A 110 6.00 8.32 8.03
CA MET A 110 6.22 7.79 6.68
C MET A 110 6.97 8.80 5.81
N PHE A 111 7.69 8.31 4.80
CA PHE A 111 8.50 9.14 3.91
C PHE A 111 8.18 8.88 2.44
N GLN A 112 8.40 9.90 1.61
CA GLN A 112 8.40 9.78 0.16
C GLN A 112 9.53 10.65 -0.43
N PRO A 113 10.13 10.26 -1.57
CA PRO A 113 11.03 11.13 -2.29
C PRO A 113 10.31 12.39 -2.78
N VAL A 114 10.94 13.55 -2.58
CA VAL A 114 10.47 14.81 -3.17
C VAL A 114 10.49 14.68 -4.69
N GLY A 115 9.34 14.93 -5.32
CA GLY A 115 9.20 14.91 -6.79
C GLY A 115 8.88 13.54 -7.41
N GLY A 116 8.58 12.52 -6.61
CA GLY A 116 8.05 11.24 -7.09
C GLY A 116 8.90 10.03 -6.71
N MET A 117 8.24 8.91 -6.43
CA MET A 117 8.88 7.66 -6.01
C MET A 117 9.76 7.03 -7.12
N ASP A 118 9.47 7.34 -8.38
CA ASP A 118 10.23 6.93 -9.56
C ASP A 118 11.65 7.50 -9.61
N ARG A 119 11.93 8.59 -8.87
CA ARG A 119 13.28 9.16 -8.75
C ARG A 119 14.31 8.17 -8.20
N ILE A 120 13.90 7.22 -7.35
CA ILE A 120 14.82 6.18 -6.86
C ILE A 120 15.30 5.31 -8.03
N ALA A 121 14.38 4.83 -8.87
CA ALA A 121 14.73 4.00 -10.02
C ALA A 121 15.53 4.79 -11.07
N GLN A 122 15.19 6.06 -11.29
CA GLN A 122 15.95 6.95 -12.17
C GLN A 122 17.39 7.16 -11.68
N ALA A 123 17.59 7.35 -10.37
CA ALA A 123 18.93 7.49 -9.78
C ALA A 123 19.77 6.23 -10.01
N PHE A 124 19.22 5.03 -9.77
CA PHE A 124 19.92 3.78 -10.09
C PHE A 124 20.27 3.67 -11.57
N ALA A 125 19.35 4.03 -12.47
CA ALA A 125 19.61 3.99 -13.90
C ALA A 125 20.71 4.97 -14.32
N GLN A 126 20.78 6.15 -13.70
CA GLN A 126 21.83 7.15 -13.94
C GLN A 126 23.21 6.63 -13.50
N GLU A 127 23.31 6.06 -12.30
CA GLU A 127 24.56 5.50 -11.77
C GLU A 127 25.06 4.31 -12.60
N LEU A 128 24.16 3.44 -13.06
CA LEU A 128 24.50 2.30 -13.91
C LEU A 128 24.83 2.72 -15.36
N GLY A 129 24.32 3.88 -15.80
CA GLY A 129 24.53 4.45 -17.12
C GLY A 129 24.25 3.46 -18.25
N ARG A 130 25.26 3.24 -19.09
CA ARG A 130 25.19 2.42 -20.32
C ARG A 130 24.95 0.92 -20.11
N VAL A 131 24.94 0.44 -18.86
CA VAL A 131 24.53 -0.93 -18.54
C VAL A 131 23.02 -1.11 -18.70
N VAL A 132 22.23 -0.07 -18.43
CA VAL A 132 20.78 -0.09 -18.59
C VAL A 132 20.41 0.16 -20.06
N ARG A 133 19.67 -0.76 -20.66
CA ARG A 133 19.19 -0.68 -22.06
C ARG A 133 17.67 -0.53 -22.08
N PRO A 134 17.13 0.70 -21.97
CA PRO A 134 15.68 0.91 -22.02
C PRO A 134 15.12 0.53 -23.38
N GLY A 135 13.88 0.06 -23.43
CA GLY A 135 13.25 -0.39 -24.67
C GLY A 135 13.73 -1.76 -25.17
N SER A 136 14.56 -2.49 -24.42
CA SER A 136 14.91 -3.88 -24.73
C SER A 136 13.86 -4.84 -24.18
N GLU A 137 12.90 -5.25 -25.01
CA GLU A 137 11.85 -6.21 -24.66
C GLU A 137 12.38 -7.64 -24.80
N VAL A 138 12.58 -8.33 -23.68
CA VAL A 138 13.06 -9.73 -23.65
C VAL A 138 12.02 -10.65 -24.29
N THR A 139 12.46 -11.45 -25.26
CA THR A 139 11.62 -12.42 -25.99
C THR A 139 11.97 -13.86 -25.69
N ALA A 140 13.22 -14.16 -25.31
CA ALA A 140 13.63 -15.49 -24.88
C ALA A 140 14.76 -15.47 -23.83
N ILE A 141 14.75 -16.45 -22.93
CA ILE A 141 15.79 -16.70 -21.93
C ILE A 141 16.16 -18.18 -21.99
N ARG A 142 17.37 -18.52 -22.45
CA ARG A 142 17.79 -19.92 -22.67
C ARG A 142 19.13 -20.22 -22.01
N ARG A 143 19.33 -21.41 -21.45
CA ARG A 143 20.66 -21.87 -21.04
C ARG A 143 21.55 -22.07 -22.25
N THR A 144 22.83 -21.86 -22.01
CA THR A 144 23.93 -22.28 -22.87
C THR A 144 24.80 -23.26 -22.07
N ASN A 145 25.84 -23.80 -22.69
CA ASN A 145 26.76 -24.71 -21.99
C ASN A 145 27.45 -24.03 -20.79
N ASP A 146 27.69 -22.73 -20.88
CA ASP A 146 28.49 -21.96 -19.90
C ASP A 146 27.70 -20.84 -19.21
N GLY A 147 26.37 -20.81 -19.36
CA GLY A 147 25.53 -19.79 -18.74
C GLY A 147 24.16 -19.62 -19.39
N VAL A 148 23.84 -18.39 -19.79
CA VAL A 148 22.54 -17.98 -20.32
C VAL A 148 22.70 -17.12 -21.58
N ARG A 149 21.73 -17.24 -22.48
CA ARG A 149 21.47 -16.32 -23.59
C ARG A 149 20.10 -15.67 -23.41
N ILE A 150 20.08 -14.33 -23.46
CA ILE A 150 18.87 -13.50 -23.35
C ILE A 150 18.65 -12.82 -24.70
N SER A 151 17.59 -13.20 -25.40
CA SER A 151 17.17 -12.56 -26.66
C SER A 151 16.16 -11.47 -26.38
N PHE A 152 16.25 -10.35 -27.09
CA PHE A 152 15.34 -9.22 -26.94
C PHE A 152 15.11 -8.49 -28.27
N VAL A 153 14.05 -7.70 -28.31
CA VAL A 153 13.76 -6.75 -29.38
C VAL A 153 13.95 -5.34 -28.85
N ASP A 154 14.73 -4.53 -29.54
CA ASP A 154 14.77 -3.09 -29.31
C ASP A 154 13.47 -2.47 -29.85
N LYS A 155 12.62 -1.97 -28.96
CA LYS A 155 11.32 -1.38 -29.30
C LYS A 155 11.42 -0.06 -30.08
N GLN A 156 12.58 0.60 -30.10
CA GLN A 156 12.79 1.81 -30.89
C GLN A 156 13.12 1.47 -32.35
N THR A 157 13.96 0.45 -32.56
CA THR A 157 14.49 0.10 -33.90
C THR A 157 13.82 -1.12 -34.54
N GLY A 158 13.12 -1.94 -33.74
CA GLY A 158 12.59 -3.24 -34.15
C GLY A 158 13.67 -4.33 -34.31
N ARG A 159 14.93 -4.02 -33.99
CA ARG A 159 16.04 -4.96 -34.17
C ARG A 159 16.00 -6.06 -33.12
N HIS A 160 16.19 -7.30 -33.58
CA HIS A 160 16.42 -8.45 -32.71
C HIS A 160 17.90 -8.55 -32.35
N ASP A 161 18.20 -8.75 -31.07
CA ASP A 161 19.56 -8.92 -30.56
C ASP A 161 19.57 -9.90 -29.37
N ALA A 162 20.76 -10.29 -28.92
CA ALA A 162 20.92 -11.17 -27.76
C ALA A 162 22.19 -10.84 -26.96
N ILE A 163 22.14 -11.09 -25.65
CA ILE A 163 23.28 -11.02 -24.74
C ILE A 163 23.54 -12.39 -24.15
N GLU A 164 24.81 -12.76 -24.00
CA GLU A 164 25.23 -13.93 -23.25
C GLU A 164 25.91 -13.53 -21.94
N ALA A 165 25.67 -14.31 -20.88
CA ALA A 165 26.24 -14.11 -19.56
C ALA A 165 26.42 -15.44 -18.82
N ALA A 166 27.26 -15.46 -17.79
CA ALA A 166 27.42 -16.64 -16.93
C ALA A 166 26.19 -16.89 -16.04
N TYR A 167 25.52 -15.81 -15.63
CA TYR A 167 24.35 -15.85 -14.74
C TYR A 167 23.31 -14.82 -15.19
N CYS A 168 22.03 -15.09 -14.90
CA CYS A 168 20.92 -14.17 -15.12
C CYS A 168 20.13 -14.01 -13.82
N ILE A 169 19.93 -12.76 -13.38
CA ILE A 169 18.95 -12.44 -12.35
C ILE A 169 17.65 -12.06 -13.06
N VAL A 170 16.61 -12.89 -12.94
CA VAL A 170 15.29 -12.70 -13.53
C VAL A 170 14.44 -11.92 -12.54
N THR A 171 14.11 -10.67 -12.90
CA THR A 171 13.24 -9.78 -12.10
C THR A 171 11.92 -9.43 -12.79
N ILE A 172 11.63 -10.08 -13.93
CA ILE A 172 10.39 -9.90 -14.66
C ILE A 172 9.24 -10.46 -13.80
N PRO A 173 8.11 -9.73 -13.62
CA PRO A 173 6.95 -10.25 -12.92
C PRO A 173 6.54 -11.62 -13.46
N LEU A 174 6.26 -12.58 -12.57
CA LEU A 174 6.05 -13.98 -12.96
C LEU A 174 4.94 -14.13 -14.01
N LYS A 175 3.87 -13.35 -13.90
CA LYS A 175 2.76 -13.34 -14.85
C LYS A 175 3.15 -12.86 -16.25
N VAL A 176 4.13 -11.96 -16.35
CA VAL A 176 4.72 -11.53 -17.63
C VAL A 176 5.68 -12.60 -18.16
N LEU A 177 6.48 -13.18 -17.26
CA LEU A 177 7.47 -14.20 -17.57
C LEU A 177 6.84 -15.47 -18.17
N GLN A 178 5.59 -15.80 -17.82
CA GLN A 178 4.81 -16.89 -18.43
C GLN A 178 4.66 -16.77 -19.95
N GLY A 179 4.68 -15.54 -20.49
CA GLY A 179 4.58 -15.26 -21.93
C GLY A 179 5.92 -15.21 -22.66
N ILE A 180 7.04 -15.37 -21.95
CA ILE A 180 8.40 -15.29 -22.51
C ILE A 180 8.94 -16.70 -22.72
N GLU A 181 9.53 -16.94 -23.89
CA GLU A 181 10.13 -18.25 -24.17
C GLU A 181 11.29 -18.50 -23.19
N CYS A 182 11.21 -19.58 -22.42
CA CYS A 182 12.25 -19.91 -21.44
C CYS A 182 12.50 -21.41 -21.36
N ASP A 183 13.75 -21.77 -21.04
CA ASP A 183 14.15 -23.16 -20.87
C ASP A 183 14.23 -23.58 -19.39
N PHE A 184 13.69 -22.79 -18.44
CA PHE A 184 13.62 -23.14 -17.01
C PHE A 184 13.13 -24.58 -16.81
N SER A 185 13.64 -25.27 -15.80
CA SER A 185 13.27 -26.67 -15.56
C SER A 185 11.76 -26.80 -15.30
N PRO A 186 11.16 -27.97 -15.57
CA PRO A 186 9.70 -28.15 -15.48
C PRO A 186 9.10 -27.72 -14.14
N ALA A 187 9.81 -27.95 -13.02
CA ALA A 187 9.37 -27.54 -11.69
C ALA A 187 9.30 -26.01 -11.54
N TYR A 188 10.29 -25.28 -12.06
CA TYR A 188 10.29 -23.81 -12.03
C TYR A 188 9.21 -23.23 -12.93
N ARG A 189 9.01 -23.77 -14.14
CA ARG A 189 7.91 -23.33 -15.02
C ARG A 189 6.54 -23.53 -14.37
N ALA A 190 6.34 -24.65 -13.67
CA ALA A 190 5.11 -24.89 -12.92
C ALA A 190 4.94 -23.86 -11.80
N ALA A 191 5.98 -23.62 -10.99
CA ALA A 191 5.94 -22.62 -9.93
C ALA A 191 5.66 -21.21 -10.44
N ILE A 192 6.23 -20.80 -11.58
CA ILE A 192 6.00 -19.49 -12.21
C ILE A 192 4.55 -19.35 -12.69
N ARG A 193 3.97 -20.41 -13.26
CA ARG A 193 2.60 -20.41 -13.78
C ARG A 193 1.55 -20.30 -12.68
N ASP A 194 1.78 -20.95 -11.55
CA ASP A 194 0.77 -21.11 -10.51
C ASP A 194 0.61 -19.87 -9.62
N VAL A 195 1.50 -18.86 -9.72
CA VAL A 195 1.43 -17.63 -8.91
C VAL A 195 0.49 -16.60 -9.55
N ASP A 196 -0.55 -16.23 -8.81
CA ASP A 196 -1.46 -15.17 -9.22
C ASP A 196 -0.94 -13.78 -8.80
N TYR A 197 -1.48 -12.74 -9.43
CA TYR A 197 -1.16 -11.36 -9.14
C TYR A 197 -2.42 -10.58 -8.79
N ALA A 198 -2.36 -9.90 -7.66
CA ALA A 198 -3.39 -8.96 -7.25
C ALA A 198 -3.44 -7.75 -8.19
N ASN A 199 -4.62 -7.14 -8.30
CA ASN A 199 -4.80 -5.88 -9.00
C ASN A 199 -4.85 -4.69 -8.04
N ALA A 200 -4.49 -3.51 -8.56
CA ALA A 200 -4.70 -2.23 -7.91
C ALA A 200 -5.09 -1.18 -8.96
N VAL A 201 -5.93 -0.24 -8.56
CA VAL A 201 -6.35 0.89 -9.39
C VAL A 201 -6.10 2.19 -8.63
N LYS A 202 -5.41 3.14 -9.25
CA LYS A 202 -5.33 4.53 -8.78
C LYS A 202 -6.00 5.45 -9.77
N MET A 203 -6.81 6.38 -9.27
CA MET A 203 -7.41 7.44 -10.07
C MET A 203 -7.07 8.80 -9.49
N ALA A 204 -6.64 9.71 -10.35
CA ALA A 204 -6.11 11.01 -9.99
C ALA A 204 -6.88 12.13 -10.69
N TRP A 205 -7.07 13.24 -9.98
CA TRP A 205 -7.67 14.47 -10.47
C TRP A 205 -6.75 15.65 -10.16
N GLN A 206 -6.59 16.57 -11.11
CA GLN A 206 -6.07 17.90 -10.81
C GLN A 206 -7.23 18.76 -10.27
N SER A 207 -7.00 19.51 -9.20
CA SER A 207 -8.01 20.41 -8.64
C SER A 207 -7.35 21.58 -7.92
N ARG A 208 -8.11 22.66 -7.69
CA ARG A 208 -7.77 23.58 -6.61
C ARG A 208 -7.67 22.80 -5.29
N ARG A 209 -6.74 23.17 -4.41
CA ARG A 209 -6.54 22.52 -3.11
C ARG A 209 -7.63 22.90 -2.10
N PHE A 210 -8.90 22.65 -2.43
CA PHE A 210 -10.05 22.93 -1.57
C PHE A 210 -9.91 22.25 -0.20
N TRP A 211 -9.30 21.05 -0.18
CA TRP A 211 -9.04 20.29 1.03
C TRP A 211 -8.14 21.06 2.02
N GLU A 212 -7.20 21.88 1.54
CA GLU A 212 -6.37 22.73 2.40
C GLU A 212 -7.04 24.08 2.70
N ALA A 213 -7.46 24.77 1.64
CA ALA A 213 -7.91 26.15 1.70
C ALA A 213 -9.23 26.30 2.46
N ASP A 214 -10.11 25.31 2.34
CA ASP A 214 -11.48 25.39 2.84
C ASP A 214 -11.71 24.44 4.02
N GLU A 215 -10.94 23.34 4.12
CA GLU A 215 -11.22 22.23 5.05
C GLU A 215 -10.04 21.84 5.96
N HIS A 216 -8.88 22.49 5.81
CA HIS A 216 -7.70 22.30 6.67
C HIS A 216 -7.15 20.85 6.72
N ILE A 217 -7.27 20.12 5.62
CA ILE A 217 -6.70 18.79 5.41
C ILE A 217 -5.34 18.94 4.70
N TYR A 218 -4.26 18.49 5.33
CA TYR A 218 -2.88 18.61 4.80
C TYR A 218 -2.24 17.23 4.68
N GLY A 219 -2.41 16.59 3.52
CA GLY A 219 -2.03 15.18 3.33
C GLY A 219 -3.00 14.21 4.01
N GLY A 220 -2.63 12.94 4.05
CA GLY A 220 -3.43 11.88 4.67
C GLY A 220 -4.47 11.24 3.73
N ILE A 221 -5.33 10.40 4.31
CA ILE A 221 -6.30 9.57 3.58
C ILE A 221 -7.68 9.75 4.21
N SER A 222 -8.70 9.89 3.36
CA SER A 222 -10.10 9.73 3.75
C SER A 222 -10.64 8.43 3.15
N TRP A 223 -11.50 7.75 3.88
CA TRP A 223 -12.04 6.46 3.49
C TRP A 223 -13.47 6.61 2.98
N THR A 224 -13.83 5.82 1.97
CA THR A 224 -15.15 5.84 1.36
C THR A 224 -15.71 4.44 1.27
N ALA A 225 -17.00 4.28 1.54
CA ALA A 225 -17.70 3.07 1.16
C ALA A 225 -17.69 2.91 -0.38
N GLY A 226 -17.66 1.66 -0.85
CA GLY A 226 -17.66 1.34 -2.26
C GLY A 226 -16.29 1.20 -2.91
N PRO A 227 -16.24 1.04 -4.24
CA PRO A 227 -15.09 0.48 -4.95
C PRO A 227 -13.90 1.43 -5.11
N THR A 228 -14.08 2.73 -4.88
CA THR A 228 -12.97 3.71 -4.87
C THR A 228 -12.10 3.61 -3.62
N THR A 229 -12.66 3.01 -2.55
CA THR A 229 -12.11 2.71 -1.21
C THR A 229 -11.59 3.90 -0.41
N GLN A 230 -10.90 4.84 -1.04
CA GLN A 230 -10.26 5.96 -0.37
C GLN A 230 -9.96 7.13 -1.31
N LEU A 231 -9.93 8.32 -0.72
CA LEU A 231 -9.32 9.53 -1.24
C LEU A 231 -7.96 9.74 -0.57
N TRP A 232 -6.95 10.18 -1.33
CA TRP A 232 -5.61 10.42 -0.80
C TRP A 232 -5.13 11.82 -1.18
N TYR A 233 -4.92 12.65 -0.16
CA TYR A 233 -4.46 14.02 -0.32
C TYR A 233 -2.93 14.09 -0.44
N PRO A 234 -2.41 14.95 -1.33
CA PRO A 234 -0.97 15.05 -1.55
C PRO A 234 -0.26 15.72 -0.36
N SER A 235 0.84 15.12 0.11
CA SER A 235 1.72 15.69 1.14
C SER A 235 2.86 16.56 0.57
N ASP A 236 2.80 16.91 -0.71
CA ASP A 236 3.74 17.81 -1.39
C ASP A 236 3.08 19.16 -1.74
N ARG A 237 3.92 20.20 -1.88
CA ARG A 237 3.52 21.53 -2.36
C ARG A 237 2.29 22.09 -1.64
N LEU A 238 2.30 22.01 -0.31
CA LEU A 238 1.26 22.60 0.54
C LEU A 238 1.07 24.08 0.19
N PHE A 239 -0.17 24.57 0.23
CA PHE A 239 -0.57 25.94 -0.09
C PHE A 239 -0.37 26.37 -1.56
N SER A 240 -0.11 25.45 -2.48
CA SER A 240 -0.14 25.77 -3.92
C SER A 240 -1.56 25.91 -4.45
N ASP A 241 -1.76 26.64 -5.56
CA ASP A 241 -3.11 26.88 -6.10
C ASP A 241 -3.83 25.58 -6.51
N LYS A 242 -3.10 24.62 -7.07
CA LYS A 242 -3.63 23.32 -7.53
C LYS A 242 -2.76 22.15 -7.07
N GLY A 243 -3.41 21.01 -6.84
CA GLY A 243 -2.77 19.75 -6.46
C GLY A 243 -3.36 18.56 -7.20
N ILE A 244 -2.76 17.38 -7.00
CA ILE A 244 -3.30 16.10 -7.48
C ILE A 244 -3.95 15.37 -6.32
N LEU A 245 -5.27 15.19 -6.39
CA LEU A 245 -6.05 14.40 -5.44
C LEU A 245 -6.24 13.00 -6.02
N LEU A 246 -5.90 11.95 -5.27
CA LEU A 246 -6.36 10.62 -5.67
C LEU A 246 -7.81 10.46 -5.24
N GLY A 247 -8.69 10.26 -6.22
CA GLY A 247 -10.11 9.96 -6.01
C GLY A 247 -10.41 8.46 -6.01
N ALA A 248 -9.39 7.61 -6.08
CA ALA A 248 -9.45 6.20 -5.73
C ALA A 248 -8.05 5.64 -5.51
N TYR A 249 -7.92 4.74 -4.55
CA TYR A 249 -6.82 3.78 -4.50
C TYR A 249 -7.34 2.41 -4.03
N ALA A 250 -7.85 1.65 -4.99
CA ALA A 250 -8.45 0.34 -4.74
C ALA A 250 -7.43 -0.79 -4.94
N ILE A 251 -7.63 -1.89 -4.20
CA ILE A 251 -6.81 -3.10 -4.25
C ILE A 251 -7.72 -4.33 -4.31
N GLY A 252 -7.27 -5.41 -4.97
CA GLY A 252 -7.97 -6.69 -5.03
C GLY A 252 -9.32 -6.57 -5.73
N GLY A 253 -10.37 -7.18 -5.16
CA GLY A 253 -11.70 -7.23 -5.79
C GLY A 253 -12.28 -5.86 -6.14
N GLN A 254 -12.03 -4.83 -5.34
CA GLN A 254 -12.47 -3.46 -5.65
C GLN A 254 -11.72 -2.88 -6.85
N ALA A 255 -10.42 -3.16 -6.97
CA ALA A 255 -9.64 -2.80 -8.14
C ALA A 255 -10.10 -3.55 -9.40
N ASP A 256 -10.49 -4.81 -9.25
CA ASP A 256 -11.02 -5.62 -10.36
C ASP A 256 -12.39 -5.11 -10.81
N GLU A 257 -13.27 -4.73 -9.88
CA GLU A 257 -14.54 -4.09 -10.20
C GLU A 257 -14.31 -2.80 -10.99
N LEU A 258 -13.49 -1.88 -10.48
CA LEU A 258 -13.18 -0.64 -11.19
C LEU A 258 -12.57 -0.91 -12.56
N ALA A 259 -11.56 -1.78 -12.64
CA ALA A 259 -10.88 -2.09 -13.88
C ALA A 259 -11.79 -2.77 -14.92
N SER A 260 -12.88 -3.41 -14.51
CA SER A 260 -13.85 -4.01 -15.44
C SER A 260 -14.69 -2.99 -16.21
N ARG A 261 -14.81 -1.76 -15.67
CA ARG A 261 -15.66 -0.70 -16.23
C ARG A 261 -14.93 0.18 -17.25
N PRO A 262 -15.65 0.82 -18.19
CA PRO A 262 -15.10 1.89 -19.03
C PRO A 262 -14.57 3.06 -18.19
N LEU A 263 -13.54 3.77 -18.70
CA LEU A 263 -12.94 4.91 -17.99
C LEU A 263 -13.94 5.99 -17.56
N PRO A 264 -14.93 6.40 -18.38
CA PRO A 264 -15.93 7.39 -17.95
C PRO A 264 -16.68 6.97 -16.69
N GLU A 265 -17.12 5.71 -16.60
CA GLU A 265 -17.80 5.20 -15.40
C GLU A 265 -16.88 5.18 -14.18
N GLN A 266 -15.62 4.77 -14.35
CA GLN A 266 -14.63 4.82 -13.27
C GLN A 266 -14.45 6.24 -12.73
N PHE A 267 -14.37 7.23 -13.63
CA PHE A 267 -14.26 8.64 -13.27
C PHE A 267 -15.52 9.19 -12.62
N ASP A 268 -16.71 8.77 -13.04
CA ASP A 268 -17.96 9.17 -12.40
C ASP A 268 -18.05 8.61 -10.97
N MET A 269 -17.63 7.37 -10.75
CA MET A 269 -17.55 6.76 -9.42
C MET A 269 -16.54 7.48 -8.53
N SER A 270 -15.35 7.79 -9.05
CA SER A 270 -14.33 8.58 -8.36
C SER A 270 -14.83 9.98 -8.00
N ARG A 271 -15.53 10.64 -8.93
CA ARG A 271 -16.11 11.97 -8.73
C ARG A 271 -17.21 11.95 -7.67
N ALA A 272 -18.06 10.92 -7.68
CA ALA A 272 -19.11 10.74 -6.68
C ALA A 272 -18.55 10.49 -5.28
N ALA A 273 -17.46 9.72 -5.17
CA ALA A 273 -16.76 9.51 -3.90
C ALA A 273 -16.20 10.84 -3.35
N ILE A 274 -15.61 11.68 -4.22
CA ILE A 274 -15.15 13.02 -3.85
C ILE A 274 -16.31 13.92 -3.45
N GLU A 275 -17.44 13.91 -4.16
CA GLU A 275 -18.62 14.69 -3.81
C GLU A 275 -19.23 14.27 -2.46
N GLY A 276 -19.22 12.97 -2.15
CA GLY A 276 -19.74 12.46 -0.88
C GLY A 276 -18.92 12.87 0.34
N LEU A 277 -17.60 12.96 0.19
CA LEU A 277 -16.71 13.47 1.24
C LEU A 277 -16.61 14.99 1.27
N HIS A 278 -16.70 15.63 0.09
CA HIS A 278 -16.53 17.07 -0.10
C HIS A 278 -17.67 17.66 -0.96
N PRO A 279 -18.85 17.87 -0.37
CA PRO A 279 -20.01 18.36 -1.10
C PRO A 279 -19.73 19.67 -1.85
N GLY A 280 -20.08 19.70 -3.14
CA GLY A 280 -19.89 20.82 -4.05
C GLY A 280 -18.49 20.96 -4.66
N ARG A 281 -17.54 20.06 -4.34
CA ARG A 281 -16.15 20.13 -4.82
C ARG A 281 -15.89 19.31 -6.06
N SER A 282 -16.76 18.36 -6.40
CA SER A 282 -16.61 17.57 -7.62
C SER A 282 -16.53 18.40 -8.91
N ARG A 283 -17.11 19.60 -8.94
CA ARG A 283 -17.05 20.54 -10.07
C ARG A 283 -15.66 21.16 -10.31
N GLU A 284 -14.77 21.11 -9.32
CA GLU A 284 -13.42 21.67 -9.40
C GLU A 284 -12.40 20.67 -9.98
N LEU A 285 -12.82 19.42 -10.22
CA LEU A 285 -11.95 18.35 -10.69
C LEU A 285 -11.72 18.42 -12.20
N GLU A 286 -10.45 18.45 -12.57
CA GLU A 286 -9.95 18.58 -13.94
C GLU A 286 -8.98 17.42 -14.27
N LYS A 287 -8.83 17.13 -15.57
CA LYS A 287 -7.79 16.24 -16.13
C LYS A 287 -7.67 14.87 -15.41
N PRO A 288 -8.70 14.03 -15.45
CA PRO A 288 -8.65 12.72 -14.81
C PRO A 288 -7.59 11.81 -15.43
N MET A 289 -6.99 10.96 -14.61
CA MET A 289 -6.13 9.86 -15.02
C MET A 289 -6.45 8.61 -14.20
N ALA A 290 -6.47 7.44 -14.84
CA ALA A 290 -6.61 6.16 -14.17
C ALA A 290 -5.49 5.21 -14.58
N VAL A 291 -4.97 4.45 -13.62
CA VAL A 291 -4.02 3.36 -13.86
C VAL A 291 -4.55 2.10 -13.19
N ALA A 292 -4.82 1.08 -13.99
CA ALA A 292 -5.13 -0.28 -13.53
C ALA A 292 -3.91 -1.17 -13.76
N TRP A 293 -3.25 -1.62 -12.69
CA TRP A 293 -1.99 -2.36 -12.78
C TRP A 293 -2.14 -3.71 -13.51
N SER A 294 -3.31 -4.35 -13.41
CA SER A 294 -3.64 -5.55 -14.18
C SER A 294 -3.60 -5.36 -15.70
N LYS A 295 -3.77 -4.12 -16.17
CA LYS A 295 -3.76 -3.76 -17.61
C LYS A 295 -2.45 -3.10 -18.04
N MET A 296 -1.50 -2.88 -17.13
CA MET A 296 -0.21 -2.28 -17.47
C MET A 296 0.71 -3.34 -18.10
N PRO A 297 1.15 -3.15 -19.35
CA PRO A 297 2.16 -4.00 -19.96
C PRO A 297 3.40 -4.10 -19.05
N TYR A 298 4.04 -5.26 -19.06
CA TYR A 298 5.22 -5.55 -18.23
C TYR A 298 4.99 -5.56 -16.71
N SER A 299 3.74 -5.42 -16.23
CA SER A 299 3.36 -5.64 -14.84
C SER A 299 2.25 -6.70 -14.71
N LEU A 300 1.13 -6.51 -15.42
CA LEU A 300 -0.05 -7.41 -15.42
C LEU A 300 -0.64 -7.70 -14.03
N GLY A 301 -0.40 -6.78 -13.09
CA GLY A 301 -0.78 -6.85 -11.69
C GLY A 301 0.11 -5.92 -10.85
N PHE A 302 -0.24 -5.70 -9.58
CA PHE A 302 0.53 -4.83 -8.68
C PHE A 302 1.43 -5.60 -7.70
N ALA A 303 1.04 -6.83 -7.34
CA ALA A 303 1.76 -7.65 -6.36
C ALA A 303 1.46 -9.13 -6.57
N ALA A 304 2.45 -9.99 -6.39
CA ALA A 304 2.23 -11.43 -6.42
C ALA A 304 1.48 -11.90 -5.18
N ARG A 305 0.71 -12.98 -5.33
CA ARG A 305 0.02 -13.66 -4.23
C ARG A 305 0.38 -15.13 -4.24
N PHE A 306 1.11 -15.54 -3.22
CA PHE A 306 1.27 -16.95 -2.88
C PHE A 306 0.13 -17.34 -1.93
N GLY A 307 -0.69 -18.30 -2.33
CA GLY A 307 -1.66 -18.92 -1.45
C GLY A 307 -0.97 -19.78 -0.37
N ASN A 308 -1.70 -20.10 0.70
CA ASN A 308 -1.16 -20.88 1.83
C ASN A 308 -0.57 -22.24 1.43
N SER A 309 -1.04 -22.84 0.33
CA SER A 309 -0.54 -24.12 -0.20
C SER A 309 0.68 -23.98 -1.12
N GLN A 310 1.17 -22.76 -1.38
CA GLN A 310 2.23 -22.49 -2.36
C GLN A 310 3.61 -22.22 -1.73
N GLU A 311 3.79 -22.63 -0.47
CA GLU A 311 5.05 -22.45 0.27
C GLU A 311 6.24 -23.15 -0.41
N THR A 312 6.01 -24.32 -1.00
CA THR A 312 7.03 -25.06 -1.75
C THR A 312 7.45 -24.31 -3.02
N GLN A 313 6.50 -23.72 -3.74
CA GLN A 313 6.76 -22.92 -4.94
C GLN A 313 7.52 -21.64 -4.60
N TYR A 314 7.11 -20.94 -3.53
CA TYR A 314 7.85 -19.80 -2.99
C TYR A 314 9.30 -20.19 -2.68
N SER A 315 9.49 -21.27 -1.91
CA SER A 315 10.81 -21.75 -1.52
C SER A 315 11.67 -22.15 -2.73
N LEU A 316 11.07 -22.85 -3.72
CA LEU A 316 11.76 -23.25 -4.95
C LEU A 316 12.26 -22.04 -5.75
N LEU A 317 11.41 -21.04 -5.96
CA LEU A 317 11.79 -19.81 -6.69
C LEU A 317 12.84 -18.96 -5.94
N ASN A 318 13.03 -19.19 -4.64
CA ASN A 318 14.12 -18.56 -3.87
C ASN A 318 15.48 -19.27 -4.06
N THR A 319 15.53 -20.38 -4.80
CA THR A 319 16.74 -21.11 -5.17
C THR A 319 17.07 -20.93 -6.66
N PRO A 320 18.31 -21.19 -7.12
CA PRO A 320 18.66 -21.01 -8.51
C PRO A 320 18.31 -22.24 -9.37
N ASP A 321 17.91 -21.99 -10.61
CA ASP A 321 17.70 -23.00 -11.64
C ASP A 321 18.90 -23.05 -12.60
N GLY A 322 20.01 -23.61 -12.12
CA GLY A 322 21.30 -23.54 -12.84
C GLY A 322 21.82 -22.09 -12.91
N PRO A 323 21.96 -21.48 -14.10
CA PRO A 323 22.45 -20.10 -14.24
C PRO A 323 21.38 -19.04 -13.95
N PHE A 324 20.13 -19.44 -13.69
CA PHE A 324 19.01 -18.52 -13.43
C PHE A 324 18.78 -18.31 -11.95
N TYR A 325 18.76 -17.04 -11.52
CA TYR A 325 18.45 -16.61 -10.18
C TYR A 325 17.21 -15.74 -10.25
N PHE A 326 16.22 -15.93 -9.38
CA PHE A 326 15.01 -15.12 -9.38
C PHE A 326 15.05 -14.10 -8.23
N ALA A 327 14.59 -12.88 -8.52
CA ALA A 327 14.48 -11.82 -7.53
C ALA A 327 13.29 -10.91 -7.82
N GLY A 328 12.73 -10.31 -6.78
CA GLY A 328 11.65 -9.35 -6.88
C GLY A 328 10.85 -9.30 -5.59
N GLU A 329 9.89 -8.37 -5.53
CA GLU A 329 8.97 -8.24 -4.38
C GLU A 329 8.33 -9.58 -4.02
N HIS A 330 7.90 -10.33 -5.04
CA HIS A 330 7.26 -11.64 -4.93
C HIS A 330 8.13 -12.72 -4.26
N LEU A 331 9.44 -12.51 -4.09
CA LEU A 331 10.35 -13.42 -3.38
C LEU A 331 10.84 -12.81 -2.07
N SER A 332 9.97 -12.04 -1.42
CA SER A 332 10.12 -11.53 -0.06
C SER A 332 8.84 -11.73 0.73
N ARG A 333 8.95 -11.81 2.06
CA ARG A 333 7.81 -11.88 2.99
C ARG A 333 7.30 -10.52 3.46
N ILE A 334 7.91 -9.44 2.97
CA ILE A 334 7.52 -8.07 3.34
C ILE A 334 6.21 -7.67 2.64
N GLY A 335 5.82 -8.37 1.56
CA GLY A 335 4.67 -8.00 0.74
C GLY A 335 5.03 -6.89 -0.25
N PRO A 336 4.06 -6.10 -0.75
CA PRO A 336 4.19 -5.23 -1.94
C PRO A 336 4.99 -3.94 -1.70
N TRP A 337 6.19 -4.07 -1.13
CA TRP A 337 7.08 -2.99 -0.75
C TRP A 337 8.38 -3.05 -1.53
N GLN A 338 8.93 -1.86 -1.82
CA GLN A 338 10.24 -1.72 -2.47
C GLN A 338 11.36 -2.43 -1.69
N GLU A 339 11.30 -2.40 -0.36
CA GLU A 339 12.23 -3.11 0.51
C GLU A 339 12.27 -4.61 0.20
N GLY A 340 11.11 -5.22 -0.07
CA GLY A 340 11.03 -6.62 -0.46
C GLY A 340 11.78 -6.92 -1.74
N ALA A 341 11.66 -6.06 -2.75
CA ALA A 341 12.38 -6.20 -4.01
C ALA A 341 13.90 -6.01 -3.83
N ILE A 342 14.32 -5.02 -3.03
CA ILE A 342 15.74 -4.73 -2.78
C ILE A 342 16.42 -5.88 -2.03
N LEU A 343 15.82 -6.36 -0.94
CA LEU A 343 16.35 -7.48 -0.16
C LEU A 343 16.38 -8.77 -0.99
N SER A 344 15.37 -8.99 -1.83
CA SER A 344 15.36 -10.13 -2.76
C SER A 344 16.50 -10.04 -3.79
N ALA A 345 16.79 -8.86 -4.33
CA ALA A 345 17.91 -8.65 -5.24
C ALA A 345 19.26 -8.89 -4.55
N TRP A 346 19.42 -8.40 -3.32
CA TRP A 346 20.63 -8.67 -2.51
C TRP A 346 20.83 -10.16 -2.24
N ARG A 347 19.76 -10.88 -1.90
CA ARG A 347 19.81 -12.35 -1.75
C ARG A 347 20.35 -13.01 -3.02
N ALA A 348 19.77 -12.69 -4.18
CA ALA A 348 20.19 -13.30 -5.45
C ALA A 348 21.66 -12.97 -5.80
N ALA A 349 22.09 -11.72 -5.61
CA ALA A 349 23.49 -11.33 -5.81
C ALA A 349 24.45 -12.08 -4.89
N ASN A 350 24.10 -12.23 -3.61
CA ASN A 350 24.91 -12.97 -2.63
C ASN A 350 24.99 -14.47 -2.95
N MET A 351 23.92 -15.06 -3.49
CA MET A 351 23.94 -16.46 -3.93
C MET A 351 24.92 -16.65 -5.11
N ILE A 352 24.94 -15.73 -6.07
CA ILE A 352 25.89 -15.75 -7.20
C ILE A 352 27.33 -15.62 -6.69
N ASP A 353 27.61 -14.67 -5.80
CA ASP A 353 28.95 -14.49 -5.22
C ASP A 353 29.41 -15.74 -4.46
N LYS A 354 28.55 -16.30 -3.61
CA LYS A 354 28.84 -17.56 -2.90
C LYS A 354 29.14 -18.69 -3.86
N HIS A 355 28.33 -18.87 -4.91
CA HIS A 355 28.54 -19.90 -5.92
C HIS A 355 29.89 -19.72 -6.62
N ARG A 356 30.22 -18.50 -7.08
CA ARG A 356 31.49 -18.19 -7.74
C ARG A 356 32.70 -18.49 -6.86
N ARG A 357 32.65 -18.14 -5.57
CA ARG A 357 33.75 -18.40 -4.62
C ARG A 357 33.99 -19.90 -4.45
N VAL A 358 32.93 -20.70 -4.31
CA VAL A 358 33.04 -22.16 -4.20
C VAL A 358 33.65 -22.74 -5.48
N THR A 359 33.15 -22.37 -6.66
CA THR A 359 33.70 -22.86 -7.94
C THR A 359 35.16 -22.48 -8.13
N ASN A 360 35.57 -21.28 -7.73
CA ASN A 360 36.97 -20.83 -7.82
C ASN A 360 37.89 -21.61 -6.87
N VAL A 361 37.44 -21.94 -5.66
CA VAL A 361 38.21 -22.78 -4.73
C VAL A 361 38.36 -24.20 -5.28
N THR A 362 37.29 -24.79 -5.84
CA THR A 362 37.36 -26.12 -6.46
C THR A 362 38.28 -26.13 -7.68
N LYS A 363 38.32 -25.06 -8.49
CA LYS A 363 39.26 -24.94 -9.62
C LYS A 363 40.70 -24.69 -9.19
N ALA A 364 40.93 -24.07 -8.04
CA ALA A 364 42.27 -23.79 -7.50
C ALA A 364 42.90 -24.99 -6.76
N ASN A 365 42.07 -25.92 -6.25
CA ASN A 365 42.49 -27.18 -5.64
C ASN A 365 41.84 -28.37 -6.38
N PRO A 366 42.29 -28.69 -7.62
CA PRO A 366 41.70 -29.74 -8.46
C PRO A 366 41.89 -31.16 -7.90
#